data_AF-A0A0F7S2C4-F1
#
_entry.id   AF-A0A0F7S2C4-F1
#
_cell.length_a   1.000
_cell.length_b   1.000
_cell.length_c   1.000
_cell.angle_alpha   90.00
_cell.angle_beta   90.00
_cell.angle_gamma   90.00
#
_symmetry.space_group_name_H-M   'P 1'
#
loop_
_entity.id
_entity.type
_entity.pdbx_description
1 polymer ?
#
loop_
_entity_poly.entity_id
_entity_poly.type
_entity_poly.pdbx_seq_one_letter_code
_entity_poly.pdbx_strand_id
1 'polypeptide(L)'
;MFQNSTPFMDGIAGFSQCPIPAGGHLTYRFKIEGQYGSYWWHSHSKLQYTDGLYGGLVVHSKNDPYRKCRDYDDERVFLFADNYHDFADYIVSQLLSAQGYNGSSAAPSPQSGLINGA
;
A
#
# COMPACT_ATOMS: atom_id res chain seq x y z
N MET A 1 -2.20 1.03 -10.55
CA MET A 1 -1.61 1.18 -11.89
C MET A 1 -2.39 0.32 -12.87
N PHE A 2 -2.57 0.71 -14.13
CA PHE A 2 -3.43 -0.07 -15.05
C PHE A 2 -2.82 -1.40 -15.50
N GLN A 3 -1.49 -1.53 -15.44
CA GLN A 3 -0.78 -2.76 -15.84
C GLN A 3 -1.14 -3.26 -17.25
N ASN A 4 -1.39 -2.32 -18.18
CA ASN A 4 -1.66 -2.65 -19.57
C ASN A 4 -0.51 -3.46 -20.16
N SER A 5 -0.84 -4.61 -20.75
CA SER A 5 0.12 -5.58 -21.31
C SER A 5 1.07 -6.24 -20.29
N THR A 6 0.97 -5.92 -19.00
CA THR A 6 1.77 -6.52 -17.92
C THR A 6 0.93 -6.94 -16.70
N PRO A 7 -0.20 -7.67 -16.87
CA PRO A 7 -1.08 -8.04 -15.75
C PRO A 7 -0.38 -8.90 -14.70
N PHE A 8 0.65 -9.65 -15.09
CA PHE A 8 1.50 -10.45 -14.19
C PHE A 8 2.45 -9.61 -13.30
N MET A 9 2.47 -8.28 -13.47
CA MET A 9 3.23 -7.34 -12.65
C MET A 9 2.34 -6.58 -11.64
N ASP A 10 1.08 -7.00 -11.48
CA ASP A 10 0.12 -6.33 -10.60
C ASP A 10 0.37 -6.59 -9.10
N GLY A 11 1.04 -7.70 -8.76
CA GLY A 11 1.50 -7.95 -7.38
C GLY A 11 0.51 -8.66 -6.46
N ILE A 12 -0.67 -9.03 -6.96
CA ILE A 12 -1.69 -9.79 -6.21
C ILE A 12 -1.24 -11.24 -6.05
N ALA A 13 -0.87 -11.62 -4.83
CA ALA A 13 -0.45 -12.98 -4.48
C ALA A 13 -1.61 -13.98 -4.66
N GLY A 14 -1.37 -15.03 -5.44
CA GLY A 14 -2.37 -16.06 -5.75
C GLY A 14 -3.31 -15.72 -6.90
N PHE A 15 -3.17 -14.54 -7.52
CA PHE A 15 -3.95 -14.14 -8.70
C PHE A 15 -3.04 -13.77 -9.88
N SER A 16 -2.33 -12.64 -9.78
CA SER A 16 -1.44 -12.17 -10.84
C SER A 16 -0.07 -12.87 -10.83
N GLN A 17 0.32 -13.41 -9.67
CA GLN A 17 1.59 -14.09 -9.46
C GLN A 17 1.56 -15.03 -8.24
N CYS A 18 2.52 -15.95 -8.17
CA CYS A 18 2.81 -16.68 -6.93
C CYS A 18 3.41 -15.74 -5.86
N PRO A 19 3.22 -16.03 -4.55
CA PRO A 19 3.92 -15.31 -3.49
C PRO A 19 5.44 -15.39 -3.65
N ILE A 20 6.14 -14.30 -3.35
CA ILE A 20 7.61 -14.30 -3.30
C ILE A 20 8.02 -15.01 -1.99
N PRO A 21 8.74 -16.13 -2.03
CA PRO A 21 9.12 -16.86 -0.81
C PRO A 21 10.16 -16.08 -0.01
N ALA A 22 10.33 -16.43 1.27
CA ALA A 22 11.43 -15.90 2.09
C ALA A 22 12.79 -16.18 1.41
N GLY A 23 13.62 -15.16 1.28
CA GLY A 23 14.89 -15.23 0.53
C GLY A 23 14.74 -15.22 -1.00
N GLY A 24 13.51 -15.24 -1.52
CA GLY A 24 13.22 -15.08 -2.94
C GLY A 24 13.31 -13.64 -3.41
N HIS A 25 13.30 -13.45 -4.73
CA HIS A 25 13.39 -12.13 -5.36
C HIS A 25 12.53 -12.08 -6.63
N LEU A 26 11.87 -10.95 -6.85
CA LEU A 26 11.13 -10.65 -8.07
C LEU A 26 11.34 -9.18 -8.43
N THR A 27 11.64 -8.90 -9.69
CA THR A 27 11.71 -7.52 -10.20
C THR A 27 10.42 -7.19 -10.94
N TYR A 28 9.64 -6.24 -10.42
CA TYR A 28 8.49 -5.68 -11.12
C TYR A 28 8.95 -4.77 -12.26
N ARG A 29 8.51 -5.06 -13.49
CA ARG A 29 8.86 -4.30 -14.70
C ARG A 29 7.60 -4.04 -15.52
N PHE A 30 7.12 -2.81 -15.46
CA PHE A 30 5.96 -2.36 -16.24
C PHE A 30 6.18 -0.94 -16.73
N LYS A 31 5.44 -0.58 -17.79
CA LYS A 31 5.49 0.76 -18.37
C LYS A 31 4.27 1.56 -17.93
N ILE A 32 4.50 2.83 -17.66
CA ILE A 32 3.43 3.78 -17.34
C ILE A 32 3.09 4.56 -18.61
N GLU A 33 1.87 4.40 -19.11
CA GLU A 33 1.38 5.07 -20.31
C GLU A 33 0.07 5.79 -20.00
N GLY A 34 0.03 7.10 -20.19
CA GLY A 34 -1.18 7.91 -19.99
C GLY A 34 -1.62 8.11 -18.54
N GLN A 35 -0.89 7.58 -17.56
CA GLN A 35 -1.15 7.79 -16.14
C GLN A 35 -0.17 8.80 -15.54
N TYR A 36 -0.67 9.70 -14.69
CA TYR A 36 0.09 10.65 -13.89
C TYR A 36 -0.72 11.02 -12.64
N GLY A 37 -0.05 11.54 -11.62
CA GLY A 37 -0.62 11.92 -10.34
C GLY A 37 -0.03 11.15 -9.17
N SER A 38 -0.72 11.23 -8.04
CA SER A 38 -0.33 10.59 -6.79
C SER A 38 -0.97 9.21 -6.66
N TYR A 39 -0.12 8.19 -6.66
CA TYR A 39 -0.46 6.81 -6.37
C TYR A 39 0.27 6.37 -5.10
N TRP A 40 0.07 5.10 -4.73
CA TRP A 40 0.79 4.44 -3.67
C TRP A 40 0.97 2.98 -4.06
N TRP A 41 1.95 2.31 -3.45
CA TRP A 41 2.15 0.88 -3.54
C TRP A 41 2.01 0.28 -2.15
N HIS A 42 1.58 -0.98 -2.08
CA HIS A 42 1.52 -1.72 -0.83
C HIS A 42 1.64 -3.22 -1.09
N SER A 43 2.02 -3.98 -0.07
CA SER A 43 1.94 -5.43 -0.17
C SER A 43 0.50 -5.89 -0.36
N HIS A 44 0.31 -6.77 -1.34
CA HIS A 44 -0.95 -7.44 -1.59
C HIS A 44 -0.89 -8.92 -1.12
N SER A 45 -0.03 -9.21 -0.14
CA SER A 45 0.03 -10.52 0.54
C SER A 45 -0.55 -10.41 1.94
N LYS A 46 -1.65 -11.13 2.18
CA LYS A 46 -2.38 -11.15 3.45
C LYS A 46 -2.64 -9.72 3.95
N LEU A 47 -2.14 -9.37 5.14
CA LEU A 47 -2.34 -8.08 5.81
C LEU A 47 -1.05 -7.30 5.99
N GLN A 48 0.01 -7.66 5.26
CA GLN A 48 1.34 -7.08 5.46
C GLN A 48 1.37 -5.55 5.29
N TYR A 49 0.45 -4.96 4.51
CA TYR A 49 0.40 -3.51 4.40
C TYR A 49 -0.03 -2.84 5.71
N THR A 50 -0.90 -3.47 6.50
CA THR A 50 -1.35 -2.96 7.81
C THR A 50 -0.18 -2.88 8.79
N ASP A 51 0.80 -3.77 8.65
CA ASP A 51 2.04 -3.79 9.44
C ASP A 51 3.15 -2.86 8.87
N GLY A 52 2.80 -1.96 7.94
CA GLY A 52 3.71 -0.90 7.46
C GLY A 52 4.30 -1.09 6.06
N LEU A 53 3.96 -2.17 5.34
CA LEU A 53 4.53 -2.43 4.01
C LEU A 53 3.77 -1.69 2.89
N TYR A 54 3.95 -0.37 2.83
CA TYR A 54 3.39 0.53 1.82
C TYR A 54 4.29 1.75 1.58
N GLY A 55 3.99 2.52 0.53
CA GLY A 55 4.66 3.78 0.27
C GLY A 55 4.02 4.60 -0.87
N GLY A 56 4.38 5.88 -0.95
CA GLY A 56 3.90 6.76 -2.01
C GLY A 56 4.56 6.43 -3.36
N LEU A 57 3.79 6.62 -4.44
CA LEU A 57 4.25 6.50 -5.82
C LEU A 57 3.74 7.72 -6.60
N VAL A 58 4.60 8.70 -6.82
CA VAL A 58 4.24 9.89 -7.61
C VAL A 58 4.69 9.71 -9.04
N VAL A 59 3.79 9.93 -9.99
CA VAL A 59 4.07 9.90 -11.43
C VAL A 59 3.83 11.30 -11.98
N HIS A 60 4.90 12.04 -12.26
CA HIS A 60 4.77 13.39 -12.83
C HIS A 60 4.32 13.35 -14.28
N SER A 61 3.43 14.27 -14.65
CA SER A 61 3.03 14.46 -16.05
C SER A 61 4.18 15.09 -16.84
N LYS A 62 4.42 14.61 -18.06
CA LYS A 62 5.34 15.28 -19.00
C LYS A 62 4.81 16.63 -19.47
N ASN A 63 3.48 16.79 -19.45
CA ASN A 63 2.77 17.98 -19.89
C ASN A 63 1.97 18.56 -18.71
N ASP A 64 2.62 18.75 -17.56
CA ASP A 64 1.96 19.32 -16.39
C ASP A 64 1.52 20.77 -16.67
N PRO A 65 0.21 21.09 -16.54
CA PRO A 65 -0.25 22.47 -16.68
C PRO A 65 0.30 23.39 -15.60
N TYR A 66 0.65 22.87 -14.41
CA TYR A 66 1.22 23.62 -13.30
C TYR A 66 2.74 23.43 -13.23
N ARG A 67 3.49 24.52 -13.08
CA ARG A 67 4.96 24.49 -13.07
C ARG A 67 5.51 25.04 -11.75
N LYS A 68 6.47 24.30 -11.17
CA LYS A 68 7.25 24.75 -10.02
C LYS A 68 7.88 26.12 -10.33
N CYS A 69 7.88 27.02 -9.36
CA CYS A 69 8.33 28.41 -9.44
C CYS A 69 7.50 29.33 -10.37
N ARG A 70 6.40 28.84 -10.96
CA ARG A 70 5.41 29.67 -11.67
C ARG A 70 4.07 29.65 -10.96
N ASP A 71 3.56 28.45 -10.65
CA ASP A 71 2.22 28.26 -10.07
C ASP A 71 2.27 27.74 -8.62
N TYR A 72 3.38 27.09 -8.23
CA TYR A 72 3.62 26.63 -6.85
C TYR A 72 5.12 26.66 -6.53
N ASP A 73 5.45 26.85 -5.26
CA ASP A 73 6.85 26.91 -4.80
C ASP A 73 7.41 25.52 -4.51
N ASP A 74 6.62 24.66 -3.85
CA ASP A 74 7.03 23.32 -3.44
C ASP A 74 5.85 22.34 -3.45
N GLU A 75 6.19 21.06 -3.56
CA GLU A 75 5.26 19.93 -3.46
C GLU A 75 5.66 19.02 -2.28
N ARG A 76 4.68 18.44 -1.59
CA ARG A 76 4.89 17.56 -0.43
C ARG A 76 3.95 16.37 -0.53
N VAL A 77 4.45 15.19 -0.19
CA VAL A 77 3.66 13.96 -0.07
C VAL A 77 3.35 13.72 1.40
N PHE A 78 2.07 13.49 1.69
CA PHE A 78 1.61 13.02 2.99
C PHE A 78 0.95 11.66 2.81
N LEU A 79 1.46 10.67 3.54
CA LEU A 79 0.84 9.36 3.68
C LEU A 79 0.17 9.31 5.04
N PHE A 80 -1.12 8.97 5.02
CA PHE A 80 -1.90 8.76 6.22
C PHE A 80 -2.12 7.27 6.40
N ALA A 81 -1.94 6.78 7.61
CA ALA A 81 -2.20 5.39 7.93
C ALA A 81 -2.76 5.25 9.34
N ASP A 82 -3.56 4.22 9.53
CA ASP A 82 -3.95 3.76 10.85
C ASP A 82 -2.87 2.80 11.38
N ASN A 83 -2.59 2.86 12.67
CA ASN A 83 -1.58 2.04 13.31
C ASN A 83 -2.17 1.21 14.45
N TYR A 84 -1.96 -0.10 14.33
CA TYR A 84 -2.33 -1.08 15.31
C TYR A 84 -1.12 -1.46 16.16
N HIS A 85 -1.29 -1.58 17.47
CA HIS A 85 -0.18 -1.92 18.37
C HIS A 85 0.09 -3.43 18.48
N ASP A 86 -0.76 -4.25 17.86
CA ASP A 86 -0.52 -5.68 17.66
C ASP A 86 -0.37 -5.95 16.16
N PHE A 87 0.39 -6.98 15.80
CA PHE A 87 0.52 -7.40 14.41
C PHE A 87 -0.82 -7.86 13.82
N ALA A 88 -1.04 -7.54 12.54
CA ALA A 88 -2.30 -7.82 11.86
C ALA A 88 -2.65 -9.31 11.80
N ASP A 89 -1.64 -10.20 11.73
CA ASP A 89 -1.86 -11.64 11.74
C ASP A 89 -2.41 -12.15 13.08
N TYR A 90 -1.91 -11.60 14.20
CA TYR A 90 -2.43 -11.88 15.53
C TYR A 90 -3.87 -11.38 15.66
N ILE A 91 -4.16 -10.12 15.30
CA ILE A 91 -5.51 -9.55 15.37
C ILE A 91 -6.50 -10.41 14.59
N VAL A 92 -6.17 -10.77 13.34
CA VAL A 92 -7.07 -11.56 12.50
C VAL A 92 -7.19 -13.01 12.97
N SER A 93 -6.15 -13.60 13.53
CA SER A 93 -6.26 -14.93 14.15
C SER A 93 -7.29 -14.93 15.30
N GLN A 94 -7.34 -13.85 16.09
CA GLN A 94 -8.31 -13.71 17.18
C GLN A 94 -9.72 -13.40 16.65
N LEU A 95 -9.86 -12.53 15.65
CA LEU A 95 -11.16 -12.22 15.02
C LEU A 95 -11.82 -13.45 14.37
N LEU A 96 -11.03 -14.37 13.84
CA LEU A 96 -11.53 -15.63 13.28
C LEU A 96 -11.83 -16.70 14.34
N SER A 97 -11.50 -16.45 15.61
CA SER A 97 -11.84 -17.34 16.72
C SER A 97 -13.25 -17.06 17.26
N ALA A 98 -13.81 -18.00 18.04
CA ALA A 98 -15.10 -17.79 18.70
C ALA A 98 -15.05 -16.68 19.78
N GLN A 99 -13.86 -16.40 20.32
CA GLN A 99 -13.64 -15.40 21.36
C GLN A 99 -13.55 -13.98 20.78
N GLY A 100 -13.12 -13.84 19.53
CA GLY A 100 -12.85 -12.54 18.93
C GLY A 100 -11.58 -11.87 19.48
N TYR A 101 -11.19 -10.74 18.88
CA TYR A 101 -10.08 -9.93 19.38
C TYR A 101 -10.56 -9.08 20.56
N ASN A 102 -9.89 -9.21 21.72
CA ASN A 102 -10.31 -8.59 22.99
C ASN A 102 -11.78 -8.85 23.36
N GLY A 103 -12.29 -10.06 23.08
CA GLY A 103 -13.67 -10.45 23.41
C GLY A 103 -14.73 -9.92 22.45
N SER A 104 -14.31 -9.33 21.32
CA SER A 104 -15.21 -8.78 20.29
C SER A 104 -14.92 -9.39 18.92
N SER A 105 -15.98 -9.73 18.19
CA SER A 105 -15.90 -10.13 16.78
C SER A 105 -15.85 -8.95 15.81
N ALA A 106 -16.03 -7.72 16.31
CA ALA A 106 -15.90 -6.51 15.50
C ALA A 106 -14.43 -6.19 15.24
N ALA A 107 -14.12 -5.68 14.04
CA ALA A 107 -12.79 -5.17 13.73
C ALA A 107 -12.39 -4.07 14.73
N PRO A 108 -11.17 -4.13 15.32
CA PRO A 108 -10.75 -3.13 16.30
C PRO A 108 -10.52 -1.77 15.66
N SER A 109 -10.75 -0.72 16.43
CA SER A 109 -10.24 0.61 16.09
C SER A 109 -8.72 0.66 16.25
N PRO A 110 -8.00 1.39 15.38
CA PRO A 110 -6.56 1.58 15.54
C PRO A 110 -6.25 2.40 16.79
N GLN A 111 -5.09 2.17 17.40
CA GLN A 111 -4.65 2.88 18.60
C GLN A 111 -4.06 4.26 18.26
N SER A 112 -3.53 4.44 17.06
CA SER A 112 -2.95 5.70 16.60
C SER A 112 -3.16 5.90 15.10
N GLY A 113 -3.09 7.15 14.67
CA GLY A 113 -2.93 7.52 13.27
C GLY A 113 -1.50 7.98 13.02
N LEU A 114 -0.98 7.72 11.83
CA LEU A 114 0.36 8.09 11.39
C LEU A 114 0.29 9.10 10.26
N ILE A 115 1.21 10.06 10.28
CA ILE A 115 1.52 10.93 9.14
C ILE A 115 2.96 10.66 8.74
N ASN A 116 3.17 10.13 7.53
CA ASN A 116 4.48 9.74 7.03
C ASN A 116 5.24 8.77 7.96
N GLY A 117 4.50 7.89 8.64
CA GLY A 117 5.06 6.82 9.50
C GLY A 117 5.39 7.24 10.93
N ALA A 118 5.02 8.46 11.35
CA ALA A 118 5.19 8.97 12.71
C ALA A 118 3.87 9.47 13.30
#